data_AF-A0A1G1ZFS7-F1
#
_entry.id   AF-A0A1G1ZFS7-F1
#
_cell.length_a   1.000
_cell.length_b   1.000
_cell.length_c   1.000
_cell.angle_alpha   90.00
_cell.angle_beta   90.00
_cell.angle_gamma   90.00
#
_symmetry.space_group_name_H-M   'P 1'
#
loop_
_entity.id
_entity.type
_entity.pdbx_description
1 polymer ?
#
loop_
_entity_poly.entity_id
_entity_poly.type
_entity_poly.pdbx_seq_one_letter_code
_entity_poly.pdbx_strand_id
1 'polypeptide(L)'
;MFLGWKNNNLGNSNRNFYLIFKKILKWGAVAAVVLYVAVVLIRIPHFYNLRKTEEQVAKIHATKLTLDDVLGVNLPPEPGALADVTIEGVDSNQNGIRDDVELAIFKEYPNSAKTRAVLLQYALALQMEMAQTIVNAGTVTAVAEDSGRAYMCIGEITSRDDIKKFIEISDRLHSFVEIRQLNNEVRKKAQKDFYNNNLGSYSSLDETCDLDISKLSN
;
A
#
# COMPACT_ATOMS: atom_id res chain seq x y z
N MET A 1 -81.77 -38.61 36.78
CA MET A 1 -80.50 -39.36 36.90
C MET A 1 -80.31 -40.03 35.55
N PHE A 2 -79.47 -39.56 34.64
CA PHE A 2 -78.01 -39.61 34.72
C PHE A 2 -77.35 -38.46 33.94
N LEU A 3 -76.16 -38.13 34.43
CA LEU A 3 -75.30 -36.99 34.13
C LEU A 3 -74.75 -36.99 32.70
N GLY A 4 -74.63 -35.79 32.15
CA GLY A 4 -73.88 -35.54 30.92
C GLY A 4 -72.38 -35.73 31.12
N TRP A 5 -71.73 -36.35 30.13
CA TRP A 5 -70.28 -36.48 30.06
C TRP A 5 -69.81 -35.85 28.74
N LYS A 6 -69.38 -34.59 28.81
CA LYS A 6 -68.79 -33.86 27.68
C LYS A 6 -67.32 -34.27 27.56
N ASN A 7 -66.99 -34.95 26.47
CA ASN A 7 -65.67 -35.51 26.22
C ASN A 7 -64.68 -34.40 25.81
N ASN A 8 -63.96 -33.83 26.78
CA ASN A 8 -63.06 -32.66 26.62
C ASN A 8 -61.64 -33.02 26.11
N ASN A 9 -61.37 -34.26 25.71
CA ASN A 9 -59.98 -34.74 25.51
C ASN A 9 -59.39 -34.53 24.09
N LEU A 10 -60.20 -34.29 23.06
CA LEU A 10 -59.70 -34.11 21.68
C LEU A 10 -59.13 -32.71 21.39
N GLY A 11 -59.61 -31.67 22.08
CA GLY A 11 -59.13 -30.29 21.91
C GLY A 11 -57.79 -29.98 22.60
N ASN A 12 -57.38 -30.81 23.56
CA ASN A 12 -56.19 -30.57 24.38
C ASN A 12 -54.89 -31.07 23.72
N SER A 13 -54.97 -32.16 22.94
CA SER A 13 -53.82 -32.75 22.22
C SER A 13 -53.32 -31.85 21.08
N ASN A 14 -54.23 -31.37 20.21
CA ASN A 14 -53.89 -30.44 19.12
C ASN A 14 -53.36 -29.09 19.62
N ARG A 15 -53.84 -28.60 20.78
CA ARG A 15 -53.30 -27.39 21.43
C ARG A 15 -51.87 -27.59 21.91
N ASN A 16 -51.57 -28.71 22.57
CA ASN A 16 -50.21 -29.00 23.05
C ASN A 16 -49.22 -29.18 21.89
N PHE A 17 -49.61 -29.88 20.82
CA PHE A 17 -48.78 -30.01 19.62
C PHE A 17 -48.48 -28.66 18.97
N TYR A 18 -49.51 -27.81 18.80
CA TYR A 18 -49.35 -26.46 18.26
C TYR A 18 -48.44 -25.57 19.13
N LEU A 19 -48.55 -25.67 20.46
CA LEU A 19 -47.71 -24.92 21.40
C LEU A 19 -46.25 -25.38 21.37
N ILE A 20 -46.00 -26.69 21.28
CA ILE A 20 -44.65 -27.27 21.14
C ILE A 20 -44.04 -26.86 19.80
N PHE A 21 -44.78 -26.98 18.70
CA PHE A 21 -44.34 -26.58 17.37
C PHE A 21 -44.00 -25.08 17.30
N LYS A 22 -44.86 -24.22 17.87
CA LYS A 22 -44.60 -22.77 17.96
C LYS A 22 -43.35 -22.45 18.79
N LYS A 23 -43.08 -23.23 19.84
CA LYS A 23 -41.86 -23.10 20.67
C LYS A 23 -40.61 -23.50 19.89
N ILE A 24 -40.64 -24.61 19.16
CA ILE A 24 -39.53 -25.06 18.29
C ILE A 24 -39.25 -24.02 17.19
N LEU A 25 -40.30 -23.54 16.51
CA LEU A 25 -40.17 -22.49 15.49
C LEU A 25 -39.54 -21.21 16.06
N LYS A 26 -39.98 -20.80 17.27
CA LYS A 26 -39.42 -19.62 17.96
C LYS A 26 -37.93 -19.81 18.28
N TRP A 27 -37.53 -20.95 18.82
CA TRP A 27 -36.12 -21.23 19.13
C TRP A 27 -35.27 -21.40 17.87
N GLY A 28 -35.81 -21.99 16.80
CA GLY A 28 -35.17 -22.04 15.50
C GLY A 28 -34.93 -20.65 14.90
N ALA A 29 -35.92 -19.76 14.98
CA ALA A 29 -35.79 -18.37 14.54
C ALA A 29 -34.74 -17.61 15.38
N VAL A 30 -34.74 -17.80 16.71
CA VAL A 30 -33.72 -17.20 17.59
C VAL A 30 -32.32 -17.71 17.22
N ALA A 31 -32.15 -19.02 17.01
CA ALA A 31 -30.87 -19.59 16.60
C ALA A 31 -30.39 -19.04 15.24
N ALA A 32 -31.30 -18.86 14.28
CA ALA A 32 -30.98 -18.25 12.99
C ALA A 32 -30.52 -16.79 13.12
N VAL A 33 -31.18 -15.99 13.96
CA VAL A 33 -30.76 -14.59 14.23
C VAL A 33 -29.39 -14.55 14.90
N VAL A 34 -29.15 -15.41 15.90
CA VAL A 34 -27.83 -15.49 16.57
C VAL A 34 -26.73 -15.87 15.59
N LEU A 35 -26.98 -16.84 14.71
CA LEU A 35 -26.02 -17.25 13.68
C LEU A 35 -25.75 -16.11 12.69
N TYR A 36 -26.79 -15.40 12.24
CA TYR A 36 -26.65 -14.25 11.37
C TYR A 36 -25.80 -13.14 12.02
N VAL A 37 -26.11 -12.79 13.27
CA VAL A 37 -25.35 -11.78 14.04
C VAL A 37 -23.88 -12.22 14.20
N ALA A 38 -23.62 -13.50 14.49
CA ALA A 38 -22.26 -14.02 14.58
C ALA A 38 -21.50 -13.88 13.25
N VAL A 39 -22.13 -14.20 12.11
CA VAL A 39 -21.53 -14.02 10.78
C VAL A 39 -21.23 -12.54 10.50
N VAL A 40 -22.15 -11.64 10.85
CA VAL A 40 -21.94 -10.19 10.68
C VAL A 40 -20.76 -9.71 11.52
N LEU A 41 -20.69 -10.11 12.80
CA LEU A 41 -19.59 -9.74 13.69
C LEU A 41 -18.23 -10.23 13.18
N ILE A 42 -18.16 -11.44 12.59
CA ILE A 42 -16.93 -11.96 11.98
C ILE A 42 -16.55 -11.18 10.70
N ARG A 43 -17.53 -10.73 9.91
CA ARG A 43 -17.28 -10.02 8.65
C ARG A 43 -16.87 -8.56 8.83
N ILE A 44 -17.30 -7.88 9.90
CA ILE A 44 -17.01 -6.46 10.12
C ILE A 44 -15.50 -6.17 10.11
N PRO A 45 -14.65 -6.87 10.90
CA PRO A 45 -13.20 -6.63 10.88
C PRO A 45 -12.56 -6.86 9.51
N HIS A 46 -13.02 -7.89 8.78
CA HIS A 46 -12.52 -8.20 7.45
C HIS A 46 -12.75 -7.04 6.47
N PHE A 47 -13.99 -6.54 6.36
CA PHE A 47 -14.29 -5.41 5.47
C PHE A 47 -13.64 -4.11 5.92
N TYR A 48 -13.45 -3.90 7.23
CA TYR A 48 -12.73 -2.75 7.74
C TYR A 48 -11.25 -2.77 7.30
N ASN A 49 -10.58 -3.92 7.40
CA ASN A 49 -9.19 -4.07 6.96
C ASN A 49 -9.04 -3.94 5.44
N LEU A 50 -9.99 -4.46 4.66
CA LEU A 50 -10.02 -4.27 3.21
C LEU A 50 -10.08 -2.79 2.83
N ARG A 51 -11.02 -2.05 3.41
CA ARG A 51 -11.16 -0.61 3.15
C ARG A 51 -9.89 0.18 3.48
N LYS A 52 -9.25 -0.11 4.61
CA LYS A 52 -7.97 0.53 4.96
C LYS A 52 -6.86 0.22 3.96
N THR A 53 -6.84 -1.00 3.46
CA THR A 53 -5.88 -1.41 2.43
C THR A 53 -6.13 -0.64 1.14
N GLU A 54 -7.39 -0.56 0.69
CA GLU A 54 -7.80 0.22 -0.49
C GLU A 54 -7.46 1.71 -0.36
N GLU A 55 -7.72 2.31 0.81
CA GLU A 55 -7.39 3.71 1.10
C GLU A 55 -5.87 3.95 1.05
N GLN A 56 -5.06 3.02 1.57
CA GLN A 56 -3.60 3.13 1.51
C GLN A 56 -3.06 2.89 0.09
N VAL A 57 -3.61 1.95 -0.67
CA VAL A 57 -3.27 1.72 -2.08
C VAL A 57 -3.59 2.95 -2.93
N ALA A 58 -4.76 3.56 -2.72
CA ALA A 58 -5.12 4.81 -3.39
C ALA A 58 -4.12 5.93 -3.04
N LYS A 59 -3.68 6.01 -1.78
CA LYS A 59 -2.65 6.97 -1.35
C LYS A 59 -1.29 6.70 -2.02
N ILE A 60 -0.86 5.45 -2.12
CA ILE A 60 0.39 5.06 -2.79
C ILE A 60 0.40 5.62 -4.22
N HIS A 61 -0.59 5.26 -5.04
CA HIS A 61 -0.64 5.70 -6.44
C HIS A 61 -0.88 7.20 -6.62
N ALA A 62 -1.49 7.87 -5.64
CA ALA A 62 -1.66 9.32 -5.65
C ALA A 62 -0.39 10.08 -5.23
N THR A 63 0.55 9.41 -4.55
CA THR A 63 1.81 10.02 -4.13
C THR A 63 2.74 10.07 -5.33
N LYS A 64 2.95 11.26 -5.88
CA LYS A 64 3.73 11.52 -7.08
C LYS A 64 4.69 12.68 -6.86
N LEU A 65 5.80 12.65 -7.58
CA LEU A 65 6.76 13.75 -7.60
C LEU A 65 6.15 15.00 -8.22
N THR A 66 6.39 16.17 -7.61
CA THR A 66 5.96 17.46 -8.16
C THR A 66 7.10 18.18 -8.87
N LEU A 67 6.76 19.19 -9.69
CA LEU A 67 7.78 20.02 -10.34
C LEU A 67 8.63 20.79 -9.32
N ASP A 68 8.03 21.23 -8.22
CA ASP A 68 8.72 21.99 -7.17
C ASP A 68 9.81 21.15 -6.48
N ASP A 69 9.55 19.86 -6.28
CA ASP A 69 10.54 18.90 -5.75
C ASP A 69 11.76 18.79 -6.68
N VAL A 70 11.53 18.73 -8.00
CA VAL A 70 12.62 18.62 -9.00
C VAL A 70 13.43 19.91 -9.13
N LEU A 71 12.76 21.05 -9.00
CA LEU A 71 13.40 22.36 -9.06
C LEU A 71 14.09 22.75 -7.76
N GLY A 72 13.85 22.01 -6.67
CA GLY A 72 14.47 22.26 -5.37
C GLY A 72 13.92 23.51 -4.69
N VAL A 73 12.63 23.81 -4.91
CA VAL A 73 11.97 24.99 -4.32
C VAL A 73 11.93 24.89 -2.79
N ASN A 74 11.72 23.68 -2.27
CA ASN A 74 11.58 23.38 -0.85
C ASN A 74 12.60 22.32 -0.38
N LEU A 75 13.88 22.50 -0.72
CA LEU A 75 14.93 21.57 -0.28
C LEU A 75 14.99 21.47 1.25
N PRO A 76 15.13 20.25 1.80
CA PRO A 76 15.21 20.06 3.24
C PRO A 76 16.57 20.54 3.78
N PRO A 77 16.67 20.85 5.08
CA PRO A 77 17.96 21.07 5.72
C PRO A 77 18.77 19.75 5.79
N GLU A 78 20.09 19.86 5.89
CA GLU A 78 20.96 18.70 6.10
C GLU A 78 20.59 17.94 7.39
N PRO A 79 20.21 16.65 7.32
CA PRO A 79 19.74 15.91 8.50
C PRO A 79 20.89 15.46 9.42
N GLY A 80 22.12 15.39 8.90
CA GLY A 80 23.30 14.93 9.65
C GLY A 80 23.08 13.56 10.29
N ALA A 81 23.40 13.44 11.59
CA ALA A 81 23.24 12.19 12.32
C ALA A 81 21.78 11.76 12.53
N LEU A 82 20.80 12.64 12.31
CA LEU A 82 19.39 12.30 12.45
C LEU A 82 18.89 11.37 11.34
N ALA A 83 19.57 11.35 10.18
CA ALA A 83 19.17 10.55 9.02
C ALA A 83 19.04 9.05 9.33
N ASP A 84 19.82 8.52 10.29
CA ASP A 84 19.88 7.09 10.61
C ASP A 84 19.21 6.71 11.94
N VAL A 85 18.45 7.62 12.56
CA VAL A 85 17.76 7.35 13.84
C VAL A 85 16.61 6.35 13.67
N THR A 86 15.92 6.40 12.54
CA THR A 86 14.80 5.50 12.20
C THR A 86 15.07 4.79 10.87
N ILE A 87 14.29 3.74 10.58
CA ILE A 87 14.40 3.00 9.31
C ILE A 87 14.02 3.92 8.15
N GLU A 88 12.95 4.69 8.32
CA GLU A 88 12.43 5.67 7.39
C GLU A 88 13.40 6.87 7.25
N GLY A 89 14.13 7.20 8.31
CA GLY A 89 14.94 8.41 8.41
C GLY A 89 14.10 9.68 8.50
N VAL A 90 14.67 10.81 8.06
CA VAL A 90 14.05 12.13 8.14
C VAL A 90 13.57 12.55 6.75
N ASP A 91 12.33 13.04 6.70
CA ASP A 91 11.70 13.70 5.54
C ASP A 91 11.07 14.99 6.08
N SER A 92 11.82 16.09 5.99
CA SER A 92 11.47 17.37 6.61
C SER A 92 10.49 18.18 5.78
N ASN A 93 10.53 18.06 4.45
CA ASN A 93 9.65 18.78 3.53
C ASN A 93 8.39 17.97 3.16
N GLN A 94 8.26 16.74 3.66
CA GLN A 94 7.09 15.86 3.52
C GLN A 94 6.78 15.50 2.07
N ASN A 95 7.80 15.44 1.21
CA ASN A 95 7.64 15.02 -0.19
C ASN A 95 7.72 13.49 -0.35
N GLY A 96 7.95 12.75 0.74
CA GLY A 96 8.06 11.29 0.73
C GLY A 96 9.46 10.78 0.37
N ILE A 97 10.45 11.66 0.23
CA ILE A 97 11.85 11.34 -0.04
C ILE A 97 12.66 11.64 1.22
N ARG A 98 13.62 10.78 1.51
CA ARG A 98 14.49 10.99 2.67
C ARG A 98 15.48 12.13 2.40
N ASP A 99 15.62 13.05 3.36
CA ASP A 99 16.36 14.31 3.23
C ASP A 99 17.80 14.11 2.71
N ASP A 100 18.54 13.14 3.25
CA ASP A 100 19.94 12.85 2.85
C ASP A 100 20.03 12.35 1.40
N VAL A 101 19.02 11.62 0.93
CA VAL A 101 18.96 11.07 -0.43
C VAL A 101 18.60 12.18 -1.42
N GLU A 102 17.61 13.01 -1.09
CA GLU A 102 17.22 14.18 -1.89
C GLU A 102 18.43 15.12 -2.06
N LEU A 103 19.09 15.50 -0.96
CA LEU A 103 20.25 16.38 -1.00
C LEU A 103 21.41 15.78 -1.78
N ALA A 104 21.65 14.47 -1.68
CA ALA A 104 22.67 13.80 -2.46
C ALA A 104 22.38 13.84 -3.98
N ILE A 105 21.12 13.67 -4.38
CA ILE A 105 20.70 13.79 -5.79
C ILE A 105 20.94 15.21 -6.31
N PHE A 106 20.55 16.23 -5.54
CA PHE A 106 20.76 17.63 -5.90
C PHE A 106 22.24 18.01 -5.99
N LYS A 107 23.06 17.46 -5.10
CA LYS A 107 24.51 17.68 -5.11
C LYS A 107 25.20 17.04 -6.30
N GLU A 108 24.80 15.82 -6.70
CA GLU A 108 25.40 15.11 -7.83
C GLU A 108 24.93 15.68 -9.17
N TYR A 109 23.67 16.07 -9.27
CA TYR A 109 23.04 16.55 -10.52
C TYR A 109 22.47 17.97 -10.37
N PRO A 110 23.28 18.99 -10.04
CA PRO A 110 22.79 20.35 -9.81
C PRO A 110 22.23 21.02 -11.07
N ASN A 111 22.70 20.62 -12.24
CA ASN A 111 22.34 21.26 -13.51
C ASN A 111 21.25 20.52 -14.31
N SER A 112 20.98 19.25 -13.98
CA SER A 112 20.03 18.41 -14.74
C SER A 112 18.76 18.15 -13.95
N ALA A 113 17.76 19.01 -14.13
CA ALA A 113 16.42 18.81 -13.59
C ALA A 113 15.82 17.49 -14.10
N LYS A 114 16.12 17.13 -15.36
CA LYS A 114 15.71 15.85 -15.95
C LYS A 114 16.26 14.64 -15.18
N THR A 115 17.56 14.64 -14.86
CA THR A 115 18.15 13.54 -14.08
C THR A 115 17.62 13.53 -12.65
N ARG A 116 17.44 14.70 -12.02
CA ARG A 116 16.83 14.75 -10.70
C ARG A 116 15.43 14.16 -10.69
N ALA A 117 14.58 14.48 -11.67
CA ALA A 117 13.22 13.95 -11.73
C ALA A 117 13.15 12.42 -11.67
N VAL A 118 13.95 11.73 -12.50
CA VAL A 118 13.92 10.26 -12.54
C VAL A 118 14.52 9.63 -11.29
N LEU A 119 15.54 10.25 -10.68
CA LEU A 119 16.17 9.74 -9.46
C LEU A 119 15.31 10.00 -8.22
N LEU A 120 14.66 11.17 -8.14
CA LEU A 120 13.75 11.51 -7.05
C LEU A 120 12.50 10.64 -7.08
N GLN A 121 11.94 10.37 -8.27
CA GLN A 121 10.83 9.41 -8.40
C GLN A 121 11.23 8.00 -7.92
N TYR A 122 12.46 7.55 -8.25
CA TYR A 122 12.94 6.25 -7.77
C TYR A 122 13.22 6.25 -6.27
N ALA A 123 13.77 7.33 -5.73
CA ALA A 123 13.98 7.47 -4.29
C ALA A 123 12.66 7.48 -3.51
N LEU A 124 11.65 8.20 -4.01
CA LEU A 124 10.29 8.22 -3.48
C LEU A 124 9.71 6.80 -3.44
N ALA A 125 9.76 6.07 -4.55
CA ALA A 125 9.19 4.73 -4.64
C ALA A 125 9.90 3.73 -3.70
N LEU A 126 11.23 3.79 -3.60
CA LEU A 126 11.95 2.96 -2.65
C LEU A 126 11.64 3.35 -1.20
N GLN A 127 11.53 4.64 -0.87
CA GLN A 127 11.16 5.10 0.48
C GLN A 127 9.76 4.60 0.90
N MET A 128 8.84 4.43 -0.05
CA MET A 128 7.53 3.84 0.25
C MET A 128 7.65 2.44 0.84
N GLU A 129 8.67 1.64 0.50
CA GLU A 129 8.87 0.28 1.04
C GLU A 129 9.16 0.28 2.54
N MET A 130 9.62 1.40 3.11
CA MET A 130 9.88 1.56 4.54
C MET A 130 8.78 2.35 5.25
N ALA A 131 7.98 3.14 4.53
CA ALA A 131 7.04 4.09 5.12
C ALA A 131 5.58 3.59 5.23
N GLN A 132 5.28 2.38 4.74
CA GLN A 132 3.91 1.86 4.76
C GLN A 132 3.43 1.49 6.17
N THR A 133 2.26 1.99 6.56
CA THR A 133 1.63 1.66 7.85
C THR A 133 0.95 0.29 7.87
N ILE A 134 0.50 -0.19 6.72
CA ILE A 134 -0.09 -1.52 6.53
C ILE A 134 0.76 -2.26 5.51
N VAL A 135 1.28 -3.42 5.91
CA VAL A 135 2.09 -4.30 5.06
C VAL A 135 1.31 -5.59 4.82
N ASN A 136 0.71 -5.70 3.65
CA ASN A 136 -0.02 -6.87 3.18
C ASN A 136 0.07 -6.97 1.66
N ALA A 137 -0.60 -7.94 1.06
CA ALA A 137 -0.46 -8.15 -0.38
C ALA A 137 -0.91 -6.99 -1.26
N GLY A 138 -1.98 -6.28 -0.89
CA GLY A 138 -2.44 -5.13 -1.66
C GLY A 138 -1.45 -3.97 -1.64
N THR A 139 -0.97 -3.60 -0.44
CA THR A 139 -0.04 -2.46 -0.30
C THR A 139 1.34 -2.76 -0.86
N VAL A 140 1.85 -3.97 -0.66
CA VAL A 140 3.16 -4.38 -1.19
C VAL A 140 3.14 -4.45 -2.71
N THR A 141 2.05 -4.98 -3.30
CA THR A 141 1.89 -4.97 -4.76
C THR A 141 1.81 -3.54 -5.32
N ALA A 142 1.03 -2.66 -4.70
CA ALA A 142 0.93 -1.27 -5.17
C ALA A 142 2.28 -0.53 -5.11
N VAL A 143 3.07 -0.73 -4.05
CA VAL A 143 4.43 -0.17 -3.97
C VAL A 143 5.36 -0.81 -5.01
N ALA A 144 5.24 -2.11 -5.27
CA ALA A 144 6.03 -2.78 -6.30
C ALA A 144 5.73 -2.24 -7.71
N GLU A 145 4.47 -1.93 -8.01
CA GLU A 145 4.06 -1.29 -9.27
C GLU A 145 4.71 0.09 -9.43
N ASP A 146 4.67 0.92 -8.39
CA ASP A 146 5.27 2.26 -8.38
C ASP A 146 6.81 2.21 -8.42
N SER A 147 7.42 1.27 -7.72
CA SER A 147 8.86 1.00 -7.80
C SER A 147 9.28 0.54 -9.21
N GLY A 148 8.50 -0.35 -9.82
CA GLY A 148 8.71 -0.81 -11.18
C GLY A 148 8.63 0.30 -12.22
N ARG A 149 7.62 1.18 -12.15
CA ARG A 149 7.50 2.33 -13.07
C ARG A 149 8.66 3.32 -12.88
N ALA A 150 9.02 3.61 -11.64
CA ALA A 150 10.13 4.53 -11.32
C ALA A 150 11.48 3.98 -11.79
N TYR A 151 11.70 2.67 -11.64
CA TYR A 151 12.87 1.99 -12.19
C TYR A 151 12.94 2.14 -13.71
N MET A 152 11.82 1.96 -14.42
CA MET A 152 11.77 2.15 -15.87
C MET A 152 11.96 3.62 -16.29
N CYS A 153 11.48 4.58 -15.51
CA CYS A 153 11.59 6.01 -15.79
C CYS A 153 13.03 6.49 -15.93
N ILE A 154 13.98 5.90 -15.19
CA ILE A 154 15.41 6.17 -15.35
C ILE A 154 15.91 5.86 -16.78
N GLY A 155 15.31 4.88 -17.45
CA GLY A 155 15.61 4.56 -18.84
C GLY A 155 15.20 5.64 -19.83
N GLU A 156 14.24 6.50 -19.50
CA GLU A 156 13.69 7.52 -20.42
C GLU A 156 14.67 8.67 -20.70
N ILE A 157 15.72 8.81 -19.89
CA ILE A 157 16.74 9.85 -20.07
C ILE A 157 17.96 9.38 -20.87
N THR A 158 17.97 8.12 -21.31
CA THR A 158 19.08 7.51 -22.05
C THR A 158 18.59 6.90 -23.37
N SER A 159 19.27 7.20 -24.48
CA SER A 159 18.94 6.60 -25.78
C SER A 159 19.15 5.07 -25.75
N ARG A 160 18.26 4.36 -26.44
CA ARG A 160 18.31 2.90 -26.64
C ARG A 160 19.12 2.48 -27.88
N ASP A 161 19.67 3.43 -28.63
CA ASP A 161 20.44 3.15 -29.86
C ASP A 161 21.74 2.36 -29.56
N ASP A 162 22.36 2.64 -28.41
CA ASP A 162 23.50 1.90 -27.88
C ASP A 162 23.06 1.18 -26.61
N ILE A 163 22.70 -0.10 -26.77
CA ILE A 163 22.18 -0.91 -25.67
C ILE A 163 23.19 -1.08 -24.52
N LYS A 164 24.50 -1.11 -24.81
CA LYS A 164 25.52 -1.27 -23.76
C LYS A 164 25.59 -0.01 -22.92
N LYS A 165 25.62 1.15 -23.57
CA LYS A 165 25.62 2.44 -22.90
C LYS A 165 24.32 2.68 -22.14
N PHE A 166 23.19 2.25 -22.70
CA PHE A 166 21.88 2.31 -22.03
C PHE A 166 21.90 1.54 -20.70
N ILE A 167 22.38 0.29 -20.72
CA ILE A 167 22.50 -0.55 -19.52
C ILE A 167 23.44 0.11 -18.51
N GLU A 168 24.65 0.49 -18.95
CA GLU A 168 25.66 1.07 -18.05
C GLU A 168 25.16 2.34 -17.34
N ILE A 169 24.52 3.25 -18.08
CA ILE A 169 24.00 4.49 -17.49
C ILE A 169 22.83 4.20 -16.56
N SER A 170 21.90 3.32 -16.97
CA SER A 170 20.74 2.97 -16.15
C SER A 170 21.17 2.32 -14.84
N ASP A 171 22.02 1.30 -14.90
CA ASP A 171 22.55 0.58 -13.73
C ASP A 171 23.25 1.54 -12.76
N ARG A 172 24.05 2.48 -13.29
CA ARG A 172 24.72 3.49 -12.47
C ARG A 172 23.72 4.39 -11.74
N LEU A 173 22.66 4.82 -12.41
CA LEU A 173 21.63 5.69 -11.86
C LEU A 173 20.74 4.97 -10.84
N HIS A 174 20.34 3.73 -11.12
CA HIS A 174 19.64 2.87 -10.15
C HIS A 174 20.49 2.67 -8.90
N SER A 175 21.75 2.24 -9.08
CA SER A 175 22.69 1.98 -7.98
C SER A 175 22.96 3.24 -7.16
N PHE A 176 23.01 4.42 -7.80
CA PHE A 176 23.23 5.69 -7.12
C PHE A 176 22.17 5.93 -6.03
N VAL A 177 20.89 5.68 -6.35
CA VAL A 177 19.78 5.85 -5.41
C VAL A 177 19.73 4.70 -4.42
N GLU A 178 19.78 3.45 -4.89
CA GLU A 178 19.65 2.25 -4.05
C GLU A 178 20.68 2.20 -2.92
N ILE A 179 21.95 2.47 -3.20
CA ILE A 179 23.01 2.41 -2.18
C ILE A 179 22.81 3.49 -1.11
N ARG A 180 22.23 4.64 -1.49
CA ARG A 180 21.90 5.71 -0.53
C ARG A 180 20.65 5.36 0.24
N GLN A 181 19.60 4.92 -0.44
CA GLN A 181 18.33 4.57 0.16
C GLN A 181 18.46 3.39 1.13
N LEU A 182 19.29 2.39 0.79
CA LEU A 182 19.56 1.17 1.56
C LEU A 182 20.97 1.19 2.16
N ASN A 183 21.40 2.35 2.65
CA ASN A 183 22.76 2.60 3.16
C ASN A 183 23.19 1.77 4.39
N ASN A 184 22.27 1.04 5.03
CA ASN A 184 22.56 0.21 6.19
C ASN A 184 21.81 -1.13 6.17
N GLU A 185 22.29 -2.10 6.95
CA GLU A 185 21.74 -3.46 6.97
C GLU A 185 20.32 -3.52 7.52
N VAL A 186 19.92 -2.58 8.37
CA VAL A 186 18.55 -2.52 8.92
C VAL A 186 17.56 -2.18 7.80
N ARG A 187 17.88 -1.21 6.94
CA ARG A 187 17.06 -0.81 5.78
C ARG A 187 16.99 -1.91 4.73
N LYS A 188 18.11 -2.56 4.42
CA LYS A 188 18.13 -3.74 3.52
C LYS A 188 17.24 -4.87 4.04
N LYS A 189 17.31 -5.14 5.34
CA LYS A 189 16.45 -6.14 5.97
C LYS A 189 14.99 -5.72 5.93
N ALA A 190 14.68 -4.45 6.23
CA ALA A 190 13.32 -3.93 6.19
C ALA A 190 12.69 -4.07 4.80
N GLN A 191 13.42 -3.70 3.74
CA GLN A 191 12.99 -3.92 2.36
C GLN A 191 12.73 -5.41 2.08
N LYS A 192 13.65 -6.30 2.46
CA LYS A 192 13.46 -7.75 2.26
C LYS A 192 12.21 -8.26 2.98
N ASP A 193 11.98 -7.81 4.21
CA ASP A 193 10.83 -8.21 5.01
C ASP A 193 9.53 -7.64 4.45
N PHE A 194 9.55 -6.43 3.88
CA PHE A 194 8.41 -5.79 3.23
C PHE A 194 7.82 -6.68 2.12
N TYR A 195 8.67 -7.21 1.25
CA TYR A 195 8.25 -8.09 0.15
C TYR A 195 7.93 -9.54 0.56
N ASN A 196 8.44 -10.00 1.71
CA ASN A 196 8.36 -11.39 2.11
C ASN A 196 6.91 -11.88 2.31
N ASN A 197 6.49 -12.84 1.49
CA ASN A 197 5.15 -13.46 1.46
C ASN A 197 3.98 -12.51 1.16
N ASN A 198 4.24 -11.24 0.85
CA ASN A 198 3.19 -10.27 0.57
C ASN A 198 3.09 -9.94 -0.92
N LEU A 199 4.16 -10.08 -1.71
CA LEU A 199 4.09 -9.68 -3.12
C LEU A 199 3.10 -10.55 -3.93
N GLY A 200 2.03 -9.91 -4.44
CA GLY A 200 1.11 -10.49 -5.41
C GLY A 200 1.60 -10.34 -6.86
N SER A 201 0.87 -10.91 -7.82
CA SER A 201 1.11 -10.68 -9.24
C SER A 201 0.66 -9.27 -9.65
N TYR A 202 1.45 -8.60 -10.47
CA TYR A 202 1.17 -7.25 -10.96
C TYR A 202 1.73 -7.03 -12.37
N SER A 203 1.29 -5.95 -13.00
CA SER A 203 1.85 -5.43 -14.25
C SER A 203 2.33 -4.00 -14.02
N SER A 204 3.29 -3.55 -14.82
CA SER A 204 3.64 -2.14 -14.82
C SER A 204 2.44 -1.26 -15.22
N LEU A 205 2.35 -0.08 -14.60
CA LEU A 205 1.36 0.93 -14.95
C LEU A 205 1.70 1.57 -16.31
N ASP A 206 0.68 2.11 -16.99
CA ASP A 206 0.84 2.74 -18.32
C ASP A 206 1.74 3.99 -18.28
N GLU A 207 1.65 4.75 -17.19
CA GLU A 207 2.47 5.94 -16.95
C GLU A 207 3.80 5.53 -16.32
N THR A 208 4.92 5.80 -17.00
CA THR A 208 6.26 5.42 -16.52
C THR A 208 6.85 6.47 -15.57
N CYS A 209 6.78 7.75 -15.96
CA CYS A 209 7.33 8.87 -15.20
C CYS A 209 6.22 9.78 -14.68
N ASP A 210 6.34 10.28 -13.45
CA ASP A 210 5.38 11.21 -12.84
C ASP A 210 5.35 12.57 -13.55
N LEU A 211 6.49 12.98 -14.10
CA LEU A 211 6.66 14.23 -14.82
C LEU A 211 7.07 13.98 -16.27
N ASP A 212 6.64 14.87 -17.15
CA ASP A 212 7.07 14.88 -18.54
C ASP A 212 8.54 15.33 -18.65
N ILE A 213 9.45 14.36 -18.63
CA ILE A 213 10.90 14.59 -18.66
C ILE A 213 11.36 15.35 -19.91
N SER A 214 10.59 15.35 -21.00
CA SER A 214 10.94 16.06 -22.24
C SER A 214 10.91 17.58 -22.08
N LYS A 215 10.15 18.08 -21.09
CA LYS A 215 10.01 19.51 -20.78
C LYS A 215 11.02 20.02 -19.75
N LEU A 216 11.82 19.14 -19.15
CA LEU A 216 12.79 19.48 -18.11
C LEU A 216 14.17 19.81 -18.70
N SER A 217 14.89 20.72 -18.05
CA SER A 217 16.25 21.11 -18.43
C SER A 217 17.28 20.02 -18.09
N ASN A 218 18.34 19.98 -18.89
CA ASN A 218 19.55 19.18 -18.67
C ASN A 218 20.67 20.04 -18.06
#